data_AF-X1I2T5-F1
#
_entry.id   AF-X1I2T5-F1
#
_cell.length_a   1.000
_cell.length_b   1.000
_cell.length_c   1.000
_cell.angle_alpha   90.00
_cell.angle_beta   90.00
_cell.angle_gamma   90.00
#
_symmetry.space_group_name_H-M   'P 1'
#
loop_
_entity.id
_entity.type
_entity.pdbx_description
1 polymer ?
#
loop_
_entity_poly.entity_id
_entity_poly.type
_entity_poly.pdbx_seq_one_letter_code
_entity_poly.pdbx_strand_id
1 'polypeptide(L)' 'EWQRLDNKRASRIRKTYDYANLNDEEKWDKLQEDMINDMIRLEKALKKFIHKI' A
#
# COMPACT_ATOMS: atom_id res chain seq x y z
N GLU A 1 6.40 4.40 1.58
CA GLU A 1 6.88 5.53 2.40
C GLU A 1 5.95 5.75 3.59
N TRP A 2 6.52 6.05 4.77
CA TRP A 2 5.75 6.50 5.94
C TRP A 2 5.62 8.02 5.90
N GLN A 3 4.42 8.53 6.14
CA GLN A 3 4.10 9.95 6.07
C GLN A 3 3.33 10.36 7.31
N ARG A 4 3.88 11.33 8.06
CA ARG A 4 3.14 12.02 9.12
C ARG A 4 2.15 12.97 8.48
N LEU A 5 0.90 12.93 8.91
CA LEU A 5 -0.14 13.81 8.39
C LEU A 5 -0.32 14.96 9.37
N ASP A 6 0.57 15.95 9.41
CA ASP A 6 0.58 16.95 10.50
C ASP A 6 -0.74 17.73 10.68
N ASN A 7 -1.55 17.82 9.63
CA ASN A 7 -2.89 18.41 9.66
C ASN A 7 -3.97 17.48 10.27
N LYS A 8 -3.62 16.24 10.60
CA LYS A 8 -4.46 15.24 11.25
C LYS A 8 -3.67 14.63 12.41
N ARG A 9 -4.30 14.19 13.49
CA ARG A 9 -3.58 13.44 14.54
C ARG A 9 -3.34 11.99 14.09
N ALA A 10 -2.65 11.81 12.95
CA ALA A 10 -2.50 10.54 12.27
C ALA A 10 -1.19 10.46 11.46
N SER A 11 -0.81 9.23 11.11
CA SER A 11 0.26 8.94 10.14
C SER A 11 -0.24 7.86 9.18
N ARG A 12 0.36 7.77 7.98
CA ARG A 12 0.03 6.74 7.00
C ARG A 12 1.28 6.08 6.43
N ILE A 13 1.16 4.82 6.03
CA ILE A 13 2.14 4.14 5.18
C ILE A 13 1.49 4.05 3.79
N ARG A 14 2.19 4.54 2.76
CA ARG A 14 1.70 4.55 1.38
C ARG A 14 2.69 3.84 0.45
N LYS A 15 2.16 3.03 -0.45
CA LYS A 15 2.85 2.50 -1.63
C LYS A 15 2.17 3.09 -2.86
N THR A 16 2.95 3.50 -3.85
CA THR A 16 2.49 4.03 -5.14
C THR A 16 3.16 3.28 -6.27
N TYR A 17 2.45 3.22 -7.39
CA TYR A 17 2.92 2.64 -8.64
C TYR A 17 2.87 3.76 -9.70
N ASP A 18 3.95 3.91 -10.44
CA ASP A 18 4.18 4.97 -11.43
C ASP A 18 4.21 4.46 -12.88
N TYR A 19 4.10 3.14 -13.09
CA TYR A 19 4.16 2.50 -14.41
C TYR A 19 2.81 2.29 -15.11
N ALA A 20 1.69 2.51 -14.42
CA ALA A 20 0.35 2.29 -14.94
C ALA A 20 -0.58 3.43 -14.51
N ASN A 21 -1.32 3.99 -15.47
CA ASN A 21 -2.32 5.04 -15.27
C ASN A 21 -3.71 4.55 -15.68
N LEU A 22 -4.70 5.44 -15.57
CA LEU A 22 -6.09 5.16 -15.97
C LEU A 22 -6.24 4.77 -17.45
N ASN A 23 -5.36 5.25 -18.32
CA ASN A 23 -5.45 4.94 -19.76
C ASN A 23 -4.65 3.69 -20.17
N ASP A 24 -3.86 3.11 -19.27
CA ASP A 24 -3.02 1.93 -19.54
C ASP A 24 -3.78 0.64 -19.16
N GLU A 25 -4.95 0.41 -19.76
CA GLU A 25 -5.84 -0.73 -19.42
C GLU A 25 -5.11 -2.08 -19.50
N GLU A 26 -4.18 -2.23 -20.45
CA GLU A 26 -3.38 -3.44 -20.63
C GLU A 26 -2.46 -3.76 -19.44
N LYS A 27 -2.20 -2.78 -18.56
CA LYS A 27 -1.34 -2.95 -17.37
C LYS A 27 -2.14 -3.18 -16.10
N TRP A 28 -3.48 -3.10 -16.15
CA TRP A 28 -4.32 -3.14 -14.96
C TRP A 28 -4.25 -4.47 -14.22
N ASP A 29 -4.22 -5.59 -14.94
CA ASP A 29 -4.13 -6.92 -14.33
C ASP A 29 -2.86 -7.03 -13.47
N LYS A 30 -1.72 -6.64 -14.05
CA LYS A 30 -0.44 -6.62 -13.33
C LYS A 30 -0.45 -5.63 -12.16
N LEU A 31 -1.01 -4.44 -12.35
CA LEU A 31 -1.12 -3.44 -11.28
C LEU A 31 -1.92 -3.98 -10.09
N GLN A 32 -3.06 -4.62 -10.36
CA GLN A 32 -3.91 -5.20 -9.32
C GLN A 32 -3.19 -6.35 -8.61
N GLU A 33 -2.50 -7.21 -9.34
CA GLU A 33 -1.72 -8.31 -8.75
C GLU A 33 -0.59 -7.78 -7.84
N ASP A 34 0.16 -6.78 -8.29
CA ASP A 34 1.22 -6.14 -7.50
C ASP A 34 0.64 -5.46 -6.24
N MET A 35 -0.53 -4.81 -6.35
CA MET A 35 -1.24 -4.23 -5.20
C MET A 35 -1.65 -5.29 -4.18
N ILE A 36 -2.22 -6.42 -4.63
CA ILE A 36 -2.63 -7.52 -3.75
C ILE A 36 -1.41 -8.11 -3.03
N ASN A 37 -0.34 -8.38 -3.78
CA ASN A 37 0.90 -8.94 -3.23
C ASN A 37 1.53 -8.05 -2.17
N ASP A 38 1.59 -6.73 -2.41
CA ASP A 38 2.13 -5.80 -1.43
C ASP A 38 1.22 -5.62 -0.19
N MET A 39 -0.10 -5.71 -0.34
CA MET A 39 -1.02 -5.72 0.80
C MET A 39 -0.88 -6.97 1.67
N ILE A 40 -0.66 -8.15 1.07
CA ILE A 40 -0.37 -9.39 1.81
C ILE A 40 0.95 -9.24 2.59
N ARG A 41 1.98 -8.64 1.99
CA ARG A 41 3.27 -8.38 2.67
C ARG A 41 3.08 -7.42 3.84
N LEU A 42 2.29 -6.37 3.66
CA LEU A 42 1.97 -5.41 4.72
C LEU A 42 1.23 -6.09 5.88
N GLU A 43 0.22 -6.91 5.61
CA GLU A 43 -0.51 -7.69 6.63
C GLU A 43 0.46 -8.56 7.43
N LYS A 44 1.29 -9.36 6.75
CA LYS A 44 2.25 -10.26 7.40
C LYS A 44 3.25 -9.53 8.29
N ALA A 45 3.71 -8.36 7.85
CA ALA A 45 4.64 -7.53 8.61
C ALA A 45 3.97 -6.96 9.88
N LEU A 46 2.74 -6.47 9.77
CA LEU A 46 2.02 -5.83 10.88
C LEU A 46 1.42 -6.85 11.86
N LYS A 47 1.01 -8.03 11.38
CA LYS A 47 0.33 -9.06 12.17
C LYS A 47 1.05 -9.39 13.48
N LYS A 48 2.38 -9.47 13.46
CA LYS A 48 3.21 -9.76 14.65
C LYS A 48 3.13 -8.70 15.75
N PHE A 49 2.81 -7.46 15.38
CA PHE A 49 2.82 -6.31 16.28
C PHE A 49 1.41 -5.89 16.69
N ILE A 50 0.42 -6.04 15.80
CA ILE A 50 -0.98 -5.67 16.08
C ILE A 50 -1.56 -6.49 17.25
N HIS A 51 -1.15 -7.75 17.44
CA HIS A 51 -1.59 -8.56 18.59
C HIS A 51 -1.04 -8.08 19.94
N LYS A 52 -0.16 -7.07 19.96
CA LYS A 52 0.44 -6.51 21.18
C LYS A 52 -0.08 -5.10 21.52
N ILE A 53 -1.08 -4.62 20.77
CA ILE A 53 -1.72 -3.30 20.94
C ILE A 53 -3.11 -3.54 21.52
#